data_AF-A0A098F346-F1
#
_entry.id   AF-A0A098F346-F1
#
_cell.length_a   1.000
_cell.length_b   1.000
_cell.length_c   1.000
_cell.angle_alpha   90.00
_cell.angle_beta   90.00
_cell.angle_gamma   90.00
#
_symmetry.space_group_name_H-M   'P 1'
#
loop_
_entity.id
_entity.type
_entity.pdbx_description
1 polymer ?
#
loop_
_entity_poly.entity_id
_entity_poly.type
_entity_poly.pdbx_seq_one_letter_code
_entity_poly.pdbx_strand_id
1 'polypeptide(L)' 'MKLPIRKEISLKEFFSLREKSTQVMEYIDGTVFMSPSPSSIKEYRGSFMSN' A
#
# COMPACT_ATOMS: atom_id res chain seq x y z
N MET A 1 -16.79 -9.28 -14.65
CA MET A 1 -15.61 -8.47 -14.29
C MET A 1 -14.39 -9.36 -14.45
N LYS A 2 -13.47 -9.06 -15.38
CA LYS A 2 -12.18 -9.78 -15.45
C LYS A 2 -11.33 -9.29 -14.29
N LEU A 3 -10.97 -10.18 -13.38
CA LEU A 3 -9.98 -9.87 -12.35
C LEU A 3 -8.70 -9.43 -13.07
N PRO A 4 -8.00 -8.38 -12.61
CA PRO A 4 -6.71 -8.03 -13.17
C PRO A 4 -5.83 -9.27 -13.11
N ILE A 5 -5.23 -9.62 -14.25
CA ILE A 5 -4.26 -10.72 -14.33
C ILE A 5 -3.23 -10.43 -13.26
N ARG A 6 -3.21 -11.23 -12.19
CA ARG A 6 -2.22 -11.12 -11.13
C ARG A 6 -0.89 -11.45 -11.77
N LYS A 7 -0.16 -10.40 -12.15
CA LYS A 7 1.23 -10.55 -12.54
C LYS A 7 1.98 -10.75 -11.23
N GLU A 8 2.18 -12.01 -10.88
CA GLU A 8 3.09 -12.36 -9.78
C GLU A 8 4.45 -11.78 -10.14
N ILE A 9 4.93 -10.89 -9.29
CA ILE A 9 6.23 -10.25 -9.45
C ILE A 9 7.23 -10.97 -8.58
N SER A 10 8.42 -11.19 -9.13
CA SER A 10 9.52 -11.76 -8.37
C SER A 10 10.00 -10.78 -7.31
N LEU A 11 10.62 -11.31 -6.25
CA LEU A 11 11.22 -10.50 -5.20
C LEU A 11 12.26 -9.50 -5.76
N LYS A 12 12.99 -9.90 -6.81
CA LYS A 12 13.96 -9.02 -7.49
C LYS A 12 13.29 -7.84 -8.19
N GLU A 13 12.19 -8.10 -8.91
CA GLU A 13 11.41 -7.04 -9.55
C GLU A 13 10.81 -6.10 -8.50
N PHE A 14 10.35 -6.63 -7.37
CA PHE A 14 9.87 -5.81 -6.25
C PHE A 14 10.96 -4.86 -5.73
N PHE A 15 12.19 -5.34 -5.49
CA PHE A 15 13.28 -4.47 -5.05
C PHE A 15 13.58 -3.35 -6.05
N SER A 16 13.62 -3.67 -7.36
CA SER A 16 13.79 -2.66 -8.42
C SER A 16 12.64 -1.65 -8.49
N LEU A 17 11.41 -2.08 -8.21
CA LEU A 17 10.23 -1.20 -8.12
C LEU A 17 10.30 -0.28 -6.90
N ARG A 18 10.72 -0.82 -5.75
CA ARG A 18 10.88 -0.08 -4.49
C ARG A 18 11.93 1.02 -4.60
N GLU A 19 13.06 0.76 -5.25
CA GLU A 19 14.12 1.77 -5.45
C GLU A 19 13.66 2.95 -6.32
N LYS A 20 12.74 2.71 -7.26
CA LYS A 20 12.27 3.71 -8.21
C LYS A 20 11.08 4.53 -7.73
N SER A 21 10.55 4.24 -6.54
CA SER A 21 9.33 4.85 -6.03
C SER A 21 9.56 5.42 -4.64
N THR A 22 8.90 6.53 -4.37
CA THR A 22 8.88 7.19 -3.06
C THR A 22 7.73 6.70 -2.17
N GLN A 23 6.87 5.83 -2.70
CA GLN A 23 5.70 5.32 -2.00
C GLN A 23 6.04 4.09 -1.15
N VAL A 24 5.35 3.95 -0.02
CA VAL A 24 5.49 2.78 0.84
C VAL A 24 4.81 1.59 0.17
N MET A 25 5.55 0.48 0.03
CA MET A 25 5.08 -0.74 -0.61
C MET A 25 5.34 -1.96 0.25
N GLU A 26 4.46 -2.93 0.16
CA GLU A 26 4.54 -4.22 0.85
C GLU A 26 4.48 -5.35 -0.18
N TYR A 27 5.36 -6.34 -0.05
CA TYR A 27 5.40 -7.54 -0.89
C TYR A 27 4.95 -8.74 -0.08
N ILE A 28 3.84 -9.36 -0.51
CA ILE A 28 3.24 -10.53 0.15
C ILE A 28 2.89 -11.54 -0.94
N ASP A 29 3.52 -12.71 -0.90
CA ASP A 29 3.27 -13.84 -1.82
C ASP A 29 3.17 -13.44 -3.30
N GLY A 30 4.19 -12.73 -3.82
CA GLY A 30 4.19 -12.33 -5.24
C GLY A 30 3.30 -11.13 -5.57
N THR A 31 2.57 -10.58 -4.60
CA THR A 31 1.69 -9.43 -4.76
C THR A 31 2.28 -8.20 -4.09
N VAL A 32 2.28 -7.04 -4.78
CA VAL A 32 2.65 -5.76 -4.19
C VAL A 32 1.42 -4.94 -3.84
N PHE A 33 1.41 -4.46 -2.60
CA PHE A 33 0.42 -3.54 -2.08
C PHE A 33 1.07 -2.17 -1.90
N MET A 34 0.38 -1.13 -2.37
CA MET A 34 0.75 0.25 -2.06
C MET A 34 0.12 0.60 -0.73
N SER A 35 0.93 0.94 0.27
CA SER A 35 0.41 1.48 1.52
C SER A 35 0.06 2.95 1.30
N PRO A 36 -1.21 3.36 1.41
CA PRO A 36 -1.56 4.76 1.32
C PRO A 36 -0.86 5.51 2.46
N SER A 37 -0.26 6.67 2.16
CA SER A 37 0.34 7.50 3.19
C SER A 37 -0.67 7.77 4.31
N PRO A 38 -0.29 7.60 5.60
CA PRO A 38 -1.17 7.82 6.74
C PRO A 38 -1.69 9.27 6.81
N SER A 39 -1.15 10.18 6.01
CA SER A 39 -1.63 11.57 5.84
C SER A 39 -3.03 11.71 5.27
N SER A 40 -3.69 10.61 4.90
CA SER A 40 -5.11 10.59 4.52
C SER A 40 -6.06 10.11 5.63
N ILE A 41 -5.52 9.67 6.77
CA ILE A 41 -6.29 9.65 8.02
C ILE A 41 -6.33 11.10 8.50
N LYS A 42 -7.38 11.82 8.06
CA LYS A 42 -7.91 12.95 8.83
C LYS A 42 -8.04 12.50 10.28
N GLU A 43 -7.37 13.24 11.14
CA GLU A 43 -7.50 13.30 12.58
C GLU A 43 -8.99 13.34 13.01
N TYR A 44 -9.63 12.17 13.10
CA TYR A 44 -10.94 11.98 13.74
C TYR A 44 -10.79 11.15 15.03
N ARG A 45 -9.70 11.35 15.77
CA ARG A 45 -9.54 10.84 17.12
C ARG A 45 -9.54 12.01 18.10
N GLY A 46 -10.73 12.51 18.47
CA GLY A 46 -10.82 13.46 19.58
C GLY A 46 -12.15 14.17 19.88
N SER A 47 -13.21 14.09 19.06
CA SER A 47 -14.41 14.94 19.28
C SER A 47 -15.72 14.21 19.60
N PHE A 48 -15.67 12.96 20.10
CA PHE A 48 -16.87 12.25 20.55
C PHE A 48 -16.76 11.81 22.02
N MET A 49 -16.47 12.74 22.92
CA MET A 49 -16.80 12.62 24.34
C MET A 49 -17.19 13.99 24.89
N SER A 50 -18.34 14.50 24.44
CA SER A 50 -19.15 15.46 25.20
C SER A 50 -20.45 14.77 25.55
N ASN A 51 -20.60 14.41 26.83
CA ASN A 51 -21.81 14.55 27.64
C ASN A 51 -21.51 14.07 29.06
#